data_AF-A0A1H9FM95-F1
#
_entry.id   AF-A0A1H9FM95-F1
#
_cell.length_a   1.000
_cell.length_b   1.000
_cell.length_c   1.000
_cell.angle_alpha   90.00
_cell.angle_beta   90.00
_cell.angle_gamma   90.00
#
_symmetry.space_group_name_H-M   'P 1'
#
loop_
_entity.id
_entity.type
_entity.pdbx_description
1 polymer ?
#
loop_
_entity_poly.entity_id
_entity_poly.type
_entity_poly.pdbx_seq_one_letter_code
_entity_poly.pdbx_strand_id
1 'polypeptide(L)' 'MKDAVDAIGLVLVIEGIVYALFPNAMRRMAGHLAASKGDALRLAGLSFALLGFGIVWMARG' A
#
# COMPACT_ATOMS: atom_id res chain seq x y z
N MET A 1 -1.72 -2.53 21.10
CA MET A 1 -2.58 -3.52 20.42
C MET A 1 -3.71 -2.87 19.64
N LYS A 2 -4.40 -1.85 20.18
CA LYS A 2 -5.44 -1.10 19.47
C LYS A 2 -4.89 -0.40 18.21
N ASP A 3 -3.75 0.29 18.32
CA ASP A 3 -3.15 1.04 17.20
C ASP A 3 -2.83 0.17 15.96
N ALA A 4 -2.44 -1.09 16.16
CA ALA A 4 -2.17 -2.01 15.05
C ALA A 4 -3.46 -2.46 14.36
N VAL A 5 -4.52 -2.70 15.14
CA VAL A 5 -5.84 -3.05 14.61
C VAL A 5 -6.44 -1.87 13.85
N ASP A 6 -6.29 -0.65 14.38
CA ASP A 6 -6.76 0.58 13.74
C ASP A 6 -6.00 0.85 12.42
N ALA A 7 -4.68 0.67 12.40
CA ALA A 7 -3.88 0.82 11.19
C ALA A 7 -4.29 -0.20 10.10
N ILE A 8 -4.50 -1.47 10.47
CA ILE A 8 -4.99 -2.50 9.55
C ILE A 8 -6.39 -2.14 9.05
N GLY A 9 -7.29 -1.71 9.94
CA GLY A 9 -8.63 -1.26 9.56
C GLY A 9 -8.61 -0.12 8.57
N LEU A 10 -7.76 0.88 8.79
CA LEU A 10 -7.63 2.04 7.90
C LEU A 10 -7.11 1.64 6.51
N VAL A 11 -6.09 0.77 6.44
CA VAL A 11 -5.58 0.25 5.17
C VAL A 11 -6.68 -0.48 4.39
N LEU A 12 -7.47 -1.32 5.05
CA LEU A 12 -8.57 -2.04 4.39
C LEU A 12 -9.67 -1.11 3.88
N VAL A 13 -10.01 -0.05 4.63
CA VAL A 13 -10.98 0.96 4.18
C VAL A 13 -10.46 1.68 2.93
N ILE A 14 -9.21 2.13 2.95
CA ILE A 14 -8.60 2.84 1.81
C ILE A 14 -8.56 1.92 0.58
N GLU A 15 -8.05 0.70 0.73
CA GLU A 15 -8.02 -0.30 -0.35
C GLU A 15 -9.43 -0.55 -0.90
N GLY A 16 -10.42 -0.79 -0.03
CA GLY A 16 -11.80 -1.05 -0.43
C GLY A 16 -12.44 0.11 -1.22
N ILE A 17 -12.21 1.36 -0.79
CA ILE A 17 -12.66 2.55 -1.51
C ILE A 17 -12.02 2.63 -2.90
N VAL A 18 -10.71 2.37 -2.99
CA VAL A 18 -9.99 2.40 -4.28
C VAL A 18 -10.52 1.33 -5.23
N TYR A 19 -10.79 0.11 -4.74
CA TYR A 19 -11.40 -0.94 -5.57
C TYR A 19 -12.82 -0.60 -6.01
N ALA A 20 -13.63 0.01 -5.13
CA ALA A 20 -15.02 0.36 -5.43
C ALA A 20 -15.13 1.53 -6.42
N LEU A 21 -14.33 2.59 -6.24
CA LEU A 21 -14.38 3.78 -7.08
C LEU A 21 -13.61 3.63 -8.39
N PHE A 22 -12.49 2.90 -8.39
CA PHE A 22 -11.56 2.82 -9.52
C PHE A 22 -11.20 1.38 -9.94
N PRO A 23 -12.18 0.50 -10.21
CA PRO A 23 -11.91 -0.92 -10.48
C PRO A 23 -11.04 -1.14 -11.73
N ASN A 24 -11.21 -0.32 -12.76
CA ASN A 24 -10.43 -0.44 -14.00
C ASN A 24 -8.97 -0.01 -13.81
N ALA A 25 -8.70 0.99 -12.98
CA ALA A 25 -7.35 1.41 -12.65
C ALA A 25 -6.62 0.31 -11.89
N MET A 26 -7.29 -0.35 -10.94
CA MET A 26 -6.73 -1.47 -10.19
C MET A 26 -6.41 -2.67 -11.09
N ARG A 27 -7.31 -3.03 -12.01
CA ARG A 27 -7.05 -4.09 -13.01
C ARG A 27 -5.83 -3.77 -13.88
N ARG A 28 -5.70 -2.53 -14.34
CA ARG A 28 -4.52 -2.09 -15.09
C ARG A 28 -3.25 -2.19 -14.25
N MET A 29 -3.28 -1.68 -13.01
CA MET A 29 -2.15 -1.74 -12.09
C MET A 29 -1.70 -3.19 -11.84
N ALA A 30 -2.63 -4.09 -11.56
CA ALA A 30 -2.34 -5.52 -11.39
C ALA A 30 -1.64 -6.12 -12.62
N GLY A 31 -2.07 -5.75 -13.83
CA GLY A 31 -1.39 -6.16 -15.07
C GLY A 31 0.05 -5.64 -15.17
N HIS A 32 0.31 -4.39 -14.76
CA HIS A 32 1.66 -3.83 -14.75
C HIS A 32 2.55 -4.50 -13.69
N LEU A 33 1.99 -4.80 -12.52
CA LEU A 33 2.72 -5.50 -11.45
C LEU A 33 3.10 -6.93 -11.89
N ALA A 34 2.19 -7.64 -12.56
CA ALA A 34 2.45 -8.98 -13.08
C ALA A 34 3.52 -9.02 -14.20
N ALA A 35 3.60 -7.95 -15.00
CA ALA A 35 4.60 -7.83 -16.07
C ALA A 35 5.96 -7.28 -15.60
N SER A 36 6.04 -6.78 -14.37
CA SER A 36 7.25 -6.15 -13.83
C SER A 36 8.28 -7.19 -13.38
N LYS A 37 9.57 -6.88 -13.56
CA LYS A 37 10.67 -7.72 -13.04
C LYS A 37 10.65 -7.69 -11.51
N GLY A 38 10.94 -8.85 -10.89
CA GLY A 38 10.91 -9.01 -9.43
C GLY A 38 11.79 -8.02 -8.67
N ASP A 39 12.94 -7.61 -9.22
CA ASP A 39 13.85 -6.68 -8.56
C ASP A 39 13.30 -5.26 -8.49
N ALA A 40 12.61 -4.80 -9.54
CA ALA A 40 11.93 -3.51 -9.53
C ALA A 40 10.77 -3.50 -8.51
N LEU A 41 10.04 -4.62 -8.41
CA LEU A 41 8.95 -4.77 -7.45
C LEU A 41 9.45 -4.75 -6.00
N ARG A 42 10.58 -5.43 -5.73
CA ARG A 42 11.24 -5.40 -4.41
C ARG A 42 11.72 -4.01 -4.04
N LEU A 43 12.36 -3.30 -4.98
CA LEU A 43 12.85 -1.95 -4.72
C LEU A 43 11.69 -0.99 -4.42
N ALA A 44 10.65 -1.01 -5.24
CA ALA A 44 9.46 -0.19 -5.01
C ALA A 44 8.81 -0.51 -3.66
N GLY A 45 8.61 -1.79 -3.35
CA GLY A 45 8.03 -2.23 -2.08
C GLY A 45 8.86 -1.79 -0.87
N LEU A 46 10.19 -1.90 -0.94
CA LEU A 46 11.08 -1.43 0.12
C LEU A 46 11.00 0.09 0.29
N SER A 47 10.98 0.85 -0.80
CA SER A 47 10.81 2.30 -0.74
C SER A 47 9.49 2.70 -0.08
N PHE A 48 8.37 2.06 -0.44
CA PHE A 48 7.08 2.32 0.20
C PHE A 48 7.07 1.93 1.69
N ALA A 49 7.69 0.81 2.05
CA ALA A 49 7.78 0.38 3.44
C ALA A 49 8.58 1.38 4.30
N LEU A 50 9.73 1.86 3.80
CA LEU A 50 10.55 2.86 4.49
C LEU A 50 9.84 4.21 4.62
N LEU A 51 9.14 4.66 3.57
CA LEU A 51 8.35 5.89 3.62
C LEU A 51 7.20 5.78 4.62
N GLY A 52 6.43 4.68 4.57
CA GLY A 52 5.34 4.44 5.52
C GLY A 52 5.84 4.37 6.96
N PHE A 53 6.98 3.70 7.18
CA PHE A 53 7.64 3.69 8.49
C PHE A 53 8.04 5.09 8.95
N GLY A 54 8.65 5.91 8.08
CA GLY A 54 9.03 7.28 8.39
C GLY A 54 7.84 8.18 8.76
N ILE A 55 6.72 8.04 8.04
CA ILE A 55 5.47 8.77 8.34
C ILE A 55 4.92 8.36 9.71
N VAL A 56 4.82 7.06 9.98
CA VAL A 56 4.32 6.56 11.28
C VAL A 56 5.24 7.00 12.41
N TRP A 57 6.56 6.96 12.20
CA TRP A 57 7.53 7.43 13.18
C TRP A 57 7.37 8.92 13.46
N MET A 58 7.23 9.76 12.44
CA MET A 58 7.02 11.21 12.63
C MET A 58 5.67 11.54 13.28
N ALA A 59 4.63 10.73 13.04
CA ALA A 59 3.31 10.93 13.65
C ALA A 59 3.22 10.45 15.12
N ARG A 60 4.10 9.53 15.53
CA ARG A 60 4.12 8.95 16.89
C ARG A 60 5.31 9.39 17.75
N GLY A 61 6.35 9.95 17.14
CA GLY A 61 7.50 10.55 17.82
C GLY A 61 7.19 11.97 18.28
#